data_AF-A0A8J6Z6U0-F1
#
_entry.id   AF-A0A8J6Z6U0-F1
#
_cell.length_a   1.000
_cell.length_b   1.000
_cell.length_c   1.000
_cell.angle_alpha   90.00
_cell.angle_beta   90.00
_cell.angle_gamma   90.00
#
_symmetry.space_group_name_H-M   'P 1'
#
loop_
_entity.id
_entity.type
_entity.pdbx_description
1 polymer ?
#
loop_
_entity_poly.entity_id
_entity_poly.type
_entity_poly.pdbx_seq_one_letter_code
_entity_poly.pdbx_strand_id
1 'polypeptide(L)'
;MKIYDCFTFFNELELLELRLESLWDVVDCFVIVEADKTHANNPKPLNFAEHVRDFEKYLPKIHYVADHSVVPYKGVGDWSIENNQRNNIMKGLTDAEPDDLIMVSDADEIPDPAIIRTIRESFTDPNKFVDFIAFYDTSFYTKGKLVPFHSGMRINEFLNLSPVGCQQKFHSYYFNWVCRDLPWSGTVIGKFKHMESPQAFRNVRESLPRIVQGGWHFSNMGGVEKVIAKMAAAVECVELSDKDAKYLDRKFVAEAMANGKYFHTPAKFVSCDVSEITLPTLPAFLKKYPQFVRREFETAHG
;
A
#
# COMPACT_ATOMS: atom_id res chain seq x y z
N MET A 1 -16.04 -5.09 -16.93
CA MET A 1 -15.31 -4.26 -15.95
C MET A 1 -14.40 -5.18 -15.16
N LYS A 2 -13.10 -4.94 -15.25
CA LYS A 2 -12.05 -5.60 -14.49
C LYS A 2 -11.61 -4.70 -13.33
N ILE A 3 -11.01 -5.31 -12.31
CA ILE A 3 -10.38 -4.64 -11.18
C ILE A 3 -8.89 -5.00 -11.20
N TYR A 4 -8.05 -3.96 -11.29
CA TYR A 4 -6.59 -4.05 -11.30
C TYR A 4 -6.03 -3.60 -9.94
N ASP A 5 -5.24 -4.46 -9.30
CA ASP A 5 -4.45 -4.13 -8.12
C ASP A 5 -3.03 -3.74 -8.53
N CYS A 6 -2.67 -2.46 -8.42
CA CYS A 6 -1.40 -1.94 -8.95
C CYS A 6 -0.52 -1.36 -7.84
N PHE A 7 0.74 -1.80 -7.81
CA PHE A 7 1.69 -1.34 -6.80
C PHE A 7 3.13 -1.42 -7.29
N THR A 8 3.99 -0.62 -6.65
CA THR A 8 5.43 -0.75 -6.79
C THR A 8 5.96 -1.79 -5.81
N PHE A 9 6.95 -2.57 -6.21
CA PHE A 9 7.53 -3.64 -5.41
C PHE A 9 9.01 -3.36 -5.10
N PHE A 10 9.42 -3.66 -3.86
CA PHE A 10 10.79 -3.53 -3.40
C PHE A 10 11.37 -4.89 -2.98
N ASN A 11 11.13 -5.34 -1.74
CA ASN A 11 11.76 -6.56 -1.21
C ASN A 11 10.90 -7.34 -0.18
N GLU A 12 9.63 -6.97 -0.04
CA GLU A 12 8.71 -7.54 0.95
C GLU A 12 8.01 -8.81 0.43
N LEU A 13 8.78 -9.85 0.10
CA LEU A 13 8.27 -11.10 -0.50
C LEU A 13 7.12 -11.76 0.29
N GLU A 14 7.20 -11.79 1.62
CA GLU A 14 6.15 -12.38 2.45
C GLU A 14 4.89 -11.52 2.45
N LEU A 15 5.01 -10.19 2.48
CA LEU A 15 3.83 -9.31 2.35
C LEU A 15 3.21 -9.38 0.95
N LEU A 16 4.04 -9.58 -0.08
CA LEU A 16 3.55 -9.84 -1.43
C LEU A 16 2.72 -11.13 -1.47
N GLU A 17 3.19 -12.22 -0.86
CA GLU A 17 2.41 -13.46 -0.73
C GLU A 17 1.06 -13.20 -0.02
N LEU A 18 1.08 -12.48 1.11
CA LEU A 18 -0.14 -12.14 1.83
C LEU A 18 -1.12 -11.35 0.94
N ARG A 19 -0.64 -10.30 0.27
CA ARG A 19 -1.45 -9.45 -0.62
C ARG A 19 -2.07 -10.24 -1.77
N LEU A 20 -1.25 -11.04 -2.47
CA LEU A 20 -1.70 -11.86 -3.59
C LEU A 20 -2.76 -12.87 -3.14
N GLU A 21 -2.54 -13.55 -2.01
CA GLU A 21 -3.52 -14.48 -1.44
C GLU A 21 -4.82 -13.77 -1.03
N SER A 22 -4.72 -12.62 -0.35
CA SER A 22 -5.87 -11.87 0.15
C SER A 22 -6.79 -11.36 -0.94
N LEU A 23 -6.20 -10.91 -2.06
CA LEU A 23 -6.94 -10.26 -3.13
C LEU A 23 -7.27 -11.20 -4.31
N TRP A 24 -6.73 -12.42 -4.29
CA TRP A 24 -6.84 -13.39 -5.39
C TRP A 24 -8.25 -13.54 -5.95
N ASP A 25 -9.26 -13.64 -5.08
CA ASP A 25 -10.65 -13.88 -5.48
C ASP A 25 -11.45 -12.62 -5.80
N VAL A 26 -10.90 -11.42 -5.56
CA VAL A 26 -11.64 -10.15 -5.68
C VAL A 26 -11.07 -9.22 -6.74
N VAL A 27 -9.87 -9.48 -7.25
CA VAL A 27 -9.26 -8.75 -8.38
C VAL A 27 -9.09 -9.65 -9.60
N ASP A 28 -9.06 -9.02 -10.78
CA ASP A 28 -8.89 -9.72 -12.04
C ASP A 28 -7.41 -9.72 -12.48
N CYS A 29 -6.64 -8.71 -12.07
CA CYS A 29 -5.23 -8.57 -12.42
C CYS A 29 -4.44 -7.89 -11.31
N PHE A 30 -3.18 -8.31 -11.14
CA PHE A 30 -2.16 -7.65 -10.32
C PHE A 30 -1.13 -7.01 -11.25
N VAL A 31 -0.87 -5.71 -11.10
CA VAL A 31 0.21 -5.01 -11.82
C VAL A 31 1.35 -4.77 -10.84
N ILE A 32 2.45 -5.49 -11.03
CA ILE A 32 3.62 -5.43 -10.16
C ILE A 32 4.73 -4.70 -10.91
N VAL A 33 5.14 -3.54 -10.41
CA VAL A 33 6.25 -2.77 -11.00
C VAL A 33 7.47 -2.80 -10.11
N GLU A 34 8.58 -3.34 -10.62
CA GLU A 34 9.83 -3.45 -9.89
C GLU A 34 10.97 -2.81 -10.67
N ALA A 35 11.71 -1.90 -10.03
CA ALA A 35 12.91 -1.30 -10.62
C ALA A 35 14.19 -2.06 -10.25
N ASP A 36 15.23 -1.96 -11.08
CA ASP A 36 16.59 -2.46 -10.77
C ASP A 36 17.42 -1.49 -9.91
N LYS A 37 16.75 -0.46 -9.37
CA LYS A 37 17.32 0.54 -8.46
C LYS A 37 16.40 0.83 -7.29
N THR A 38 16.97 1.27 -6.18
CA THR A 38 16.24 1.89 -5.06
C THR A 38 15.79 3.30 -5.42
N HIS A 39 14.89 3.88 -4.64
CA HIS A 39 14.48 5.28 -4.83
C HIS A 39 15.60 6.27 -4.54
N ALA A 40 16.60 5.86 -3.76
CA ALA A 40 17.87 6.55 -3.58
C ALA A 40 18.91 6.28 -4.69
N ASN A 41 18.51 5.72 -5.83
CA ASN A 41 19.35 5.48 -7.02
C ASN A 41 20.48 4.44 -6.83
N ASN A 42 20.40 3.58 -5.81
CA ASN A 42 21.37 2.48 -5.64
C ASN A 42 20.93 1.25 -6.43
N PRO A 43 21.83 0.51 -7.11
CA PRO A 43 21.48 -0.73 -7.78
C PRO A 43 20.89 -1.77 -6.82
N LYS A 44 19.89 -2.52 -7.27
CA LYS A 44 19.30 -3.66 -6.54
C LYS A 44 18.88 -4.78 -7.49
N PRO A 45 18.85 -6.05 -7.04
CA PRO A 45 18.25 -7.11 -7.84
C PRO A 45 16.74 -6.88 -8.05
N LEU A 46 16.21 -7.54 -9.08
CA LEU A 46 14.77 -7.69 -9.29
C LEU A 46 14.29 -8.87 -8.42
N ASN A 47 13.97 -8.57 -7.17
CA ASN A 47 13.55 -9.53 -6.15
C ASN A 47 12.35 -10.37 -6.59
N PHE A 48 11.35 -9.79 -7.27
CA PHE A 48 10.21 -10.58 -7.76
C PHE A 48 10.64 -11.53 -8.88
N ALA A 49 11.44 -11.06 -9.83
CA ALA A 49 11.92 -11.88 -10.95
C ALA A 49 12.78 -13.06 -10.46
N GLU A 50 13.64 -12.84 -9.46
CA GLU A 50 14.47 -13.91 -8.86
C GLU A 50 13.64 -14.95 -8.10
N HIS A 51 12.52 -14.55 -7.52
CA HIS A 51 11.64 -15.40 -6.69
C HIS A 51 10.34 -15.79 -7.41
N VAL A 52 10.25 -15.62 -8.74
CA VAL A 52 9.01 -15.83 -9.51
C VAL A 52 8.40 -17.23 -9.30
N ARG A 53 9.25 -18.23 -9.02
CA ARG A 53 8.82 -19.61 -8.74
C ARG A 53 8.00 -19.73 -7.46
N ASP A 54 8.28 -18.89 -6.46
CA ASP A 54 7.52 -18.89 -5.19
C ASP A 54 6.09 -18.38 -5.39
N PHE A 55 5.84 -17.68 -6.51
CA PHE A 55 4.56 -17.09 -6.87
C PHE A 55 3.87 -17.77 -8.06
N GLU A 56 4.30 -18.99 -8.43
CA GLU A 56 3.82 -19.70 -9.63
C GLU A 56 2.29 -19.75 -9.74
N LYS A 57 1.61 -20.00 -8.61
CA LYS A 57 0.13 -20.06 -8.56
C LYS A 57 -0.57 -18.74 -8.90
N TYR A 58 0.10 -17.60 -8.72
CA TYR A 58 -0.46 -16.27 -8.94
C TYR A 58 -0.15 -15.70 -10.32
N LEU A 59 0.85 -16.24 -11.02
CA LEU A 59 1.30 -15.78 -12.33
C LEU A 59 0.17 -15.60 -13.37
N PRO A 60 -0.90 -16.41 -13.40
CA PRO A 60 -1.99 -16.21 -14.35
C PRO A 60 -2.70 -14.86 -14.27
N LYS A 61 -2.60 -14.13 -13.15
CA LYS A 61 -3.18 -12.79 -12.97
C LYS A 61 -2.14 -11.69 -12.87
N ILE A 62 -0.84 -11.99 -12.97
CA ILE A 62 0.22 -10.99 -12.76
C ILE A 62 0.69 -10.40 -14.10
N HIS A 63 0.56 -9.09 -14.21
CA HIS A 63 1.24 -8.27 -15.20
C HIS A 63 2.50 -7.67 -14.54
N TYR A 64 3.65 -8.29 -14.81
CA TYR A 64 4.93 -7.84 -14.27
C TYR A 64 5.61 -6.82 -15.18
N VAL A 65 6.09 -5.73 -14.61
CA VAL A 65 6.84 -4.68 -15.28
C VAL A 65 8.19 -4.51 -14.60
N ALA A 66 9.26 -4.94 -15.26
CA ALA A 66 10.63 -4.63 -14.87
C ALA A 66 11.00 -3.22 -15.38
N ASP A 67 11.32 -2.31 -14.46
CA ASP A 67 11.69 -0.94 -14.75
C ASP A 67 13.22 -0.76 -14.78
N HIS A 68 13.75 -0.56 -15.97
CA HIS A 68 15.17 -0.24 -16.24
C HIS A 68 15.36 1.22 -16.69
N SER A 69 14.39 2.09 -16.39
CA SER A 69 14.41 3.48 -16.85
C SER A 69 15.60 4.25 -16.25
N VAL A 70 16.27 5.03 -17.09
CA VAL A 70 17.29 5.98 -16.63
C VAL A 70 16.59 7.31 -16.32
N VAL A 71 16.41 7.59 -15.03
CA VAL A 71 15.80 8.83 -14.54
C VAL A 71 16.89 9.77 -14.04
N PRO A 72 16.91 11.05 -14.45
CA PRO A 72 17.81 12.04 -13.86
C PRO A 72 17.60 12.12 -12.35
N TYR A 73 18.66 11.85 -11.58
CA TYR A 73 18.65 11.89 -10.11
C TYR A 73 19.41 13.11 -9.62
N LYS A 74 18.76 13.96 -8.84
CA LYS A 74 19.29 15.23 -8.34
C LYS A 74 19.81 15.16 -6.90
N GLY A 75 19.78 14.00 -6.26
CA GLY A 75 20.19 13.81 -4.86
C GLY A 75 19.00 13.58 -3.93
N VAL A 76 19.21 13.77 -2.63
CA VAL A 76 18.19 13.51 -1.58
C VAL A 76 16.92 14.27 -1.85
N GLY A 77 15.79 13.68 -1.48
CA GLY A 77 14.49 14.32 -1.66
C GLY A 77 14.03 14.34 -3.11
N ASP A 78 14.79 13.76 -4.05
CA ASP A 78 14.37 13.61 -5.44
C ASP A 78 13.47 12.39 -5.62
N TRP A 79 12.16 12.65 -5.62
CA TRP A 79 11.12 11.66 -5.83
C TRP A 79 11.01 11.18 -7.29
N SER A 80 11.85 11.66 -8.21
CA SER A 80 11.72 11.35 -9.64
C SER A 80 11.80 9.85 -9.94
N ILE A 81 12.67 9.10 -9.26
CA ILE A 81 12.82 7.65 -9.46
C ILE A 81 11.56 6.92 -9.00
N GLU A 82 11.08 7.20 -7.80
CA GLU A 82 9.86 6.59 -7.27
C GLU A 82 8.63 6.94 -8.13
N ASN A 83 8.49 8.21 -8.50
CA ASN A 83 7.40 8.68 -9.36
C ASN A 83 7.42 7.98 -10.72
N ASN A 84 8.61 7.78 -11.30
CA ASN A 84 8.78 7.05 -12.56
C ASN A 84 8.38 5.58 -12.41
N GLN A 85 8.88 4.89 -11.37
CA GLN A 85 8.52 3.50 -11.09
C GLN A 85 7.00 3.36 -10.92
N ARG A 86 6.36 4.26 -10.17
CA ARG A 86 4.90 4.23 -10.01
C ARG A 86 4.18 4.50 -11.33
N ASN A 87 4.63 5.47 -12.12
CA ASN A 87 4.03 5.76 -13.43
C ASN A 87 4.19 4.62 -14.43
N ASN A 88 5.20 3.75 -14.26
CA ASN A 88 5.35 2.54 -15.06
C ASN A 88 4.26 1.48 -14.79
N ILE A 89 3.36 1.67 -13.82
CA ILE A 89 2.11 0.89 -13.72
C ILE A 89 1.33 0.96 -15.03
N MET A 90 1.38 2.08 -15.76
CA MET A 90 0.74 2.22 -17.08
C MET A 90 1.17 1.14 -18.08
N LYS A 91 2.42 0.65 -17.99
CA LYS A 91 2.94 -0.41 -18.87
C LYS A 91 2.31 -1.78 -18.59
N GLY A 92 1.75 -1.99 -17.39
CA GLY A 92 1.04 -3.21 -17.01
C GLY A 92 -0.47 -3.13 -17.22
N LEU A 93 -1.01 -1.97 -17.61
CA LEU A 93 -2.44 -1.73 -17.87
C LEU A 93 -2.80 -1.82 -19.36
N THR A 94 -2.11 -2.66 -20.13
CA THR A 94 -2.27 -2.75 -21.60
C THR A 94 -3.68 -3.12 -22.05
N ASP A 95 -4.38 -3.90 -21.23
CA ASP A 95 -5.70 -4.48 -21.54
C ASP A 95 -6.80 -3.85 -20.68
N ALA A 96 -6.52 -2.71 -20.05
CA ALA A 96 -7.45 -1.97 -19.22
C ALA A 96 -8.37 -1.11 -20.08
N GLU A 97 -9.67 -1.25 -19.87
CA GLU A 97 -10.69 -0.47 -20.55
C GLU A 97 -11.03 0.81 -19.76
N PRO A 98 -11.58 1.86 -20.41
CA PRO A 98 -11.86 3.14 -19.77
C PRO A 98 -12.69 3.07 -18.46
N ASP A 99 -13.61 2.12 -18.36
CA ASP A 99 -14.48 1.93 -17.19
C ASP A 99 -13.97 0.88 -16.18
N ASP A 100 -12.81 0.26 -16.43
CA ASP A 100 -12.18 -0.65 -15.47
C ASP A 100 -11.70 0.11 -14.23
N LEU A 101 -11.68 -0.60 -13.09
CA LEU A 101 -11.23 -0.03 -11.82
C LEU A 101 -9.75 -0.28 -11.62
N ILE A 102 -9.00 0.79 -11.36
CA ILE A 102 -7.59 0.76 -11.03
C ILE A 102 -7.44 1.09 -9.56
N MET A 103 -6.78 0.21 -8.82
CA MET A 103 -6.32 0.45 -7.46
C MET A 103 -4.82 0.76 -7.51
N VAL A 104 -4.41 1.89 -6.93
CA VAL A 104 -2.99 2.27 -6.85
C VAL A 104 -2.60 2.42 -5.38
N SER A 105 -1.63 1.63 -4.93
CA SER A 105 -1.10 1.67 -3.57
C SER A 105 0.36 1.23 -3.53
N ASP A 106 0.98 1.26 -2.35
CA ASP A 106 2.28 0.63 -2.13
C ASP A 106 2.09 -0.85 -1.73
N ALA A 107 3.11 -1.71 -1.90
CA ALA A 107 2.98 -3.15 -1.69
C ALA A 107 2.45 -3.54 -0.29
N ASP A 108 2.83 -2.77 0.74
CA ASP A 108 2.42 -2.95 2.13
C ASP A 108 1.05 -2.34 2.48
N GLU A 109 0.37 -1.71 1.52
CA GLU A 109 -0.99 -1.15 1.66
C GLU A 109 -2.03 -2.11 1.06
N ILE A 110 -2.52 -3.05 1.86
CA ILE A 110 -3.48 -4.09 1.43
C ILE A 110 -4.93 -3.59 1.65
N PRO A 111 -5.70 -3.33 0.58
CA PRO A 111 -7.12 -2.98 0.71
C PRO A 111 -7.94 -4.16 1.26
N ASP A 112 -9.05 -3.87 1.93
CA ASP A 112 -9.93 -4.92 2.46
C ASP A 112 -10.64 -5.67 1.31
N PRO A 113 -10.41 -6.99 1.12
CA PRO A 113 -11.08 -7.75 0.07
C PRO A 113 -12.61 -7.75 0.21
N ALA A 114 -13.18 -7.60 1.42
CA ALA A 114 -14.62 -7.46 1.61
C ALA A 114 -15.17 -6.16 1.00
N ILE A 115 -14.41 -5.06 1.09
CA ILE A 115 -14.74 -3.80 0.45
C ILE A 115 -14.67 -3.93 -1.07
N ILE A 116 -13.61 -4.55 -1.61
CA ILE A 116 -13.47 -4.74 -3.06
C ILE A 116 -14.60 -5.63 -3.60
N ARG A 117 -14.97 -6.67 -2.86
CA ARG A 117 -16.14 -7.52 -3.18
C ARG A 117 -17.42 -6.71 -3.18
N THR A 118 -17.66 -5.89 -2.16
CA THR A 118 -18.85 -5.02 -2.07
C THR A 118 -18.90 -4.01 -3.22
N ILE A 119 -17.76 -3.39 -3.55
CA ILE A 119 -17.63 -2.53 -4.72
C ILE A 119 -18.05 -3.30 -5.97
N ARG A 120 -17.48 -4.48 -6.23
CA ARG A 120 -17.84 -5.32 -7.39
C ARG A 120 -19.33 -5.64 -7.43
N GLU A 121 -19.91 -6.07 -6.32
CA GLU A 121 -21.33 -6.45 -6.23
C GLU A 121 -22.26 -5.26 -6.46
N SER A 122 -21.87 -4.05 -6.03
CA SER A 122 -22.67 -2.83 -6.20
C SER A 122 -22.88 -2.40 -7.65
N PHE A 123 -22.08 -2.91 -8.60
CA PHE A 123 -22.31 -2.71 -10.03
C PHE A 123 -23.51 -3.52 -10.54
N THR A 124 -23.92 -4.55 -9.80
CA THR A 124 -25.01 -5.47 -10.17
C THR A 124 -26.20 -5.41 -9.21
N ASP A 125 -25.97 -5.07 -7.93
CA ASP A 125 -27.00 -5.00 -6.89
C ASP A 125 -27.08 -3.58 -6.28
N PRO A 126 -28.18 -2.85 -6.51
CA PRO A 126 -28.35 -1.49 -6.00
C PRO A 126 -28.50 -1.41 -4.47
N ASN A 127 -28.71 -2.54 -3.78
CA ASN A 127 -28.80 -2.57 -2.31
C ASN A 127 -27.44 -2.72 -1.63
N LYS A 128 -26.36 -2.94 -2.39
CA LYS A 128 -25.00 -3.05 -1.86
C LYS A 128 -24.39 -1.67 -1.73
N PHE A 129 -24.27 -1.21 -0.49
CA PHE A 129 -23.65 0.06 -0.14
C PHE A 129 -22.22 -0.14 0.38
N VAL A 130 -21.37 0.86 0.12
CA VAL A 130 -20.01 0.95 0.66
C VAL A 130 -20.00 2.12 1.62
N ASP A 131 -19.50 1.90 2.84
CA ASP A 131 -19.38 2.97 3.83
C ASP A 131 -18.20 3.89 3.49
N PHE A 132 -18.50 5.13 3.14
CA PHE A 132 -17.50 6.17 2.92
C PHE A 132 -17.78 7.37 3.81
N ILE A 133 -16.70 7.99 4.30
CA ILE A 133 -16.73 9.31 4.91
C ILE A 133 -16.17 10.28 3.88
N ALA A 134 -17.03 11.18 3.41
CA ALA A 134 -16.58 12.42 2.81
C ALA A 134 -16.17 13.37 3.95
N PHE A 135 -15.07 14.10 3.78
CA PHE A 135 -14.77 15.20 4.70
C PHE A 135 -15.99 16.15 4.70
N TYR A 136 -16.52 16.41 5.89
CA TYR A 136 -17.77 17.13 6.11
C TYR A 136 -17.68 18.59 5.61
N ASP A 137 -17.98 18.77 4.33
CA ASP A 137 -18.74 19.89 3.78
C ASP A 137 -19.41 19.34 2.51
N THR A 138 -20.73 19.50 2.35
CA THR A 138 -21.62 18.68 1.47
C THR A 138 -21.42 18.86 -0.04
N SER A 139 -20.22 19.27 -0.43
CA SER A 139 -19.75 19.36 -1.79
C SER A 139 -18.24 19.50 -1.78
N PHE A 140 -17.53 18.62 -2.47
CA PHE A 140 -16.07 18.70 -2.55
C PHE A 140 -15.65 19.11 -3.96
N TYR A 141 -14.55 19.86 -4.04
CA TYR A 141 -14.00 20.31 -5.31
C TYR A 141 -13.04 19.25 -5.85
N THR A 142 -13.45 18.52 -6.89
CA THR A 142 -12.51 17.74 -7.70
C THR A 142 -12.18 18.50 -8.96
N LYS A 143 -10.90 18.77 -9.21
CA LYS A 143 -10.43 19.53 -10.38
C LYS A 143 -11.19 20.88 -10.57
N GLY A 144 -11.50 21.57 -9.47
CA GLY A 144 -12.23 22.85 -9.48
C GLY A 144 -13.74 22.75 -9.74
N LYS A 145 -14.32 21.55 -9.77
CA LYS A 145 -15.76 21.32 -9.92
C LYS A 145 -16.39 20.84 -8.62
N LEU A 146 -17.50 21.46 -8.25
CA LEU A 146 -18.33 21.04 -7.14
C LEU A 146 -18.95 19.67 -7.43
N VAL A 147 -18.62 18.65 -6.64
CA VAL A 147 -19.24 17.33 -6.72
C VAL A 147 -20.30 17.24 -5.62
N PRO A 148 -21.60 17.30 -5.95
CA PRO A 148 -22.66 17.12 -4.98
C PRO A 148 -22.65 15.67 -4.52
N PHE A 149 -22.40 15.45 -3.22
CA PHE A 149 -22.59 14.15 -2.61
C PHE A 149 -23.92 14.14 -1.84
N HIS A 150 -24.77 13.14 -2.07
CA HIS A 150 -26.01 12.94 -1.34
C HIS A 150 -26.14 11.48 -0.88
N SER A 151 -26.78 11.28 0.27
CA SER A 151 -27.13 9.94 0.75
C SER A 151 -27.88 9.17 -0.34
N GLY A 152 -27.44 7.94 -0.63
CA GLY A 152 -28.02 7.08 -1.66
C GLY A 152 -27.33 7.09 -3.03
N MET A 153 -26.30 7.91 -3.26
CA MET A 153 -25.47 7.79 -4.47
C MET A 153 -24.76 6.44 -4.51
N ARG A 154 -24.81 5.75 -5.65
CA ARG A 154 -24.14 4.46 -5.83
C ARG A 154 -22.64 4.66 -6.03
N ILE A 155 -21.81 3.73 -5.54
CA ILE A 155 -20.36 3.85 -5.69
C ILE A 155 -19.91 3.92 -7.16
N ASN A 156 -20.55 3.21 -8.09
CA ASN A 156 -20.24 3.35 -9.52
C ASN A 156 -20.54 4.77 -10.05
N GLU A 157 -21.65 5.39 -9.62
CA GLU A 157 -21.99 6.76 -9.99
C GLU A 157 -20.94 7.72 -9.42
N PHE A 158 -20.57 7.52 -8.17
CA PHE A 158 -19.53 8.29 -7.50
C PHE A 158 -18.18 8.15 -8.22
N LEU A 159 -17.77 6.94 -8.60
CA LEU A 159 -16.50 6.66 -9.28
C LEU A 159 -16.42 7.22 -10.72
N ASN A 160 -17.55 7.63 -11.31
CA ASN A 160 -17.56 8.44 -12.54
C ASN A 160 -17.27 9.93 -12.27
N LEU A 161 -17.36 10.39 -11.02
CA LEU A 161 -17.16 11.79 -10.62
C LEU A 161 -15.79 11.97 -9.94
N SER A 162 -15.40 11.02 -9.09
CA SER A 162 -14.18 11.10 -8.29
C SER A 162 -13.64 9.71 -7.95
N PRO A 163 -12.31 9.54 -7.88
CA PRO A 163 -11.76 8.39 -7.17
C PRO A 163 -12.05 8.49 -5.66
N VAL A 164 -11.84 7.37 -4.96
CA VAL A 164 -11.94 7.25 -3.50
C VAL A 164 -10.61 6.75 -2.94
N GLY A 165 -10.27 7.20 -1.72
CA GLY A 165 -9.18 6.61 -0.96
C GLY A 165 -9.68 5.51 -0.02
N CYS A 166 -8.83 4.58 0.35
CA CYS A 166 -9.06 3.63 1.43
C CYS A 166 -8.35 4.13 2.69
N GLN A 167 -9.11 4.39 3.75
CA GLN A 167 -8.54 4.63 5.07
C GLN A 167 -8.13 3.29 5.68
N GLN A 168 -6.84 3.11 5.94
CA GLN A 168 -6.26 1.85 6.39
C GLN A 168 -5.81 1.92 7.84
N LYS A 169 -5.97 0.81 8.57
CA LYS A 169 -5.39 0.64 9.90
C LYS A 169 -3.87 0.54 9.77
N PHE A 170 -3.14 1.39 10.49
CA PHE A 170 -1.70 1.49 10.33
C PHE A 170 -0.97 0.58 11.33
N HIS A 171 -0.35 -0.47 10.80
CA HIS A 171 0.47 -1.41 11.55
C HIS A 171 1.93 -1.28 11.13
N SER A 172 2.85 -1.45 12.08
CA SER A 172 4.27 -1.42 11.75
C SER A 172 5.12 -2.32 12.64
N TYR A 173 6.22 -2.83 12.08
CA TYR A 173 7.17 -3.77 12.69
C TYR A 173 6.61 -5.18 12.91
N TYR A 174 5.39 -5.27 13.42
CA TYR A 174 4.65 -6.51 13.66
C TYR A 174 3.16 -6.31 13.36
N PHE A 175 2.44 -7.39 13.01
CA PHE A 175 0.99 -7.31 12.81
C PHE A 175 0.26 -6.87 14.08
N ASN A 176 0.70 -7.30 15.25
CA ASN A 176 0.09 -6.93 16.53
C ASN A 176 0.49 -5.53 17.04
N TRP A 177 1.07 -4.69 16.19
CA TRP A 177 1.54 -3.35 16.54
C TRP A 177 0.86 -2.31 15.69
N VAL A 178 -0.02 -1.52 16.31
CA VAL A 178 -0.94 -0.62 15.61
C VAL A 178 -0.81 0.82 16.10
N CYS A 179 -0.87 1.78 15.18
CA CYS A 179 -1.03 3.18 15.49
C CYS A 179 -2.53 3.50 15.62
N ARG A 180 -2.97 3.92 16.82
CA ARG A 180 -4.38 4.22 17.10
C ARG A 180 -4.77 5.66 16.74
N ASP A 181 -3.80 6.56 16.76
CA ASP A 181 -4.06 8.00 16.67
C ASP A 181 -4.10 8.53 15.24
N LEU A 182 -3.52 7.79 14.29
CA LEU A 182 -3.35 8.24 12.90
C LEU A 182 -3.74 7.12 11.93
N PRO A 183 -4.96 7.17 11.35
CA PRO A 183 -5.29 6.29 10.26
C PRO A 183 -4.47 6.66 9.02
N TRP A 184 -4.17 5.66 8.19
CA TRP A 184 -3.36 5.85 6.98
C TRP A 184 -4.23 6.03 5.75
N SER A 185 -3.88 6.97 4.87
CA SER A 185 -4.51 7.11 3.57
C SER A 185 -3.76 6.27 2.56
N GLY A 186 -4.25 5.05 2.33
CA GLY A 186 -3.54 4.08 1.51
C GLY A 186 -4.04 4.10 0.06
N THR A 187 -4.56 2.95 -0.33
CA THR A 187 -5.03 2.63 -1.67
C THR A 187 -5.99 3.67 -2.23
N VAL A 188 -5.76 4.11 -3.47
CA VAL A 188 -6.70 4.94 -4.24
C VAL A 188 -7.39 4.07 -5.27
N ILE A 189 -8.72 4.13 -5.35
CA ILE A 189 -9.55 3.37 -6.28
C ILE A 189 -10.28 4.34 -7.20
N GLY A 190 -10.23 4.09 -8.51
CA GLY A 190 -11.18 4.72 -9.43
C GLY A 190 -11.03 4.24 -10.86
N LYS A 191 -11.80 4.85 -11.76
CA LYS A 191 -11.89 4.40 -13.15
C LYS A 191 -10.66 4.80 -13.96
N PHE A 192 -10.23 3.90 -14.83
CA PHE A 192 -9.05 4.10 -15.67
C PHE A 192 -9.13 5.40 -16.50
N LYS A 193 -10.28 5.71 -17.09
CA LYS A 193 -10.52 6.94 -17.88
C LYS A 193 -10.27 8.26 -17.13
N HIS A 194 -10.24 8.24 -15.81
CA HIS A 194 -10.01 9.43 -14.98
C HIS A 194 -8.57 9.54 -14.45
N MET A 195 -7.76 8.51 -14.66
CA MET A 195 -6.37 8.46 -14.20
C MET A 195 -5.46 9.12 -15.23
N GLU A 196 -4.89 10.28 -14.87
CA GLU A 196 -3.88 10.96 -15.68
C GLU A 196 -2.54 10.21 -15.65
N SER A 197 -2.11 9.85 -14.45
CA SER A 197 -0.99 8.94 -14.22
C SER A 197 -1.16 8.26 -12.87
N PRO A 198 -0.57 7.08 -12.66
CA PRO A 198 -0.57 6.40 -11.36
C PRO A 198 -0.04 7.29 -10.21
N GLN A 199 1.01 8.09 -10.46
CA GLN A 199 1.52 9.02 -9.45
C GLN A 199 0.53 10.15 -9.14
N ALA A 200 -0.10 10.75 -10.16
CA ALA A 200 -1.12 11.78 -9.96
C ALA A 200 -2.30 11.24 -9.14
N PHE A 201 -2.68 9.98 -9.40
CA PHE A 201 -3.72 9.29 -8.67
C PHE A 201 -3.36 9.08 -7.18
N ARG A 202 -2.12 8.65 -6.90
CA ARG A 202 -1.60 8.46 -5.55
C ARG A 202 -1.43 9.78 -4.78
N ASN A 203 -1.11 10.89 -5.46
CA ASN A 203 -0.88 12.19 -4.82
C ASN A 203 -2.15 12.82 -4.25
N VAL A 204 -3.31 12.56 -4.84
CA VAL A 204 -4.57 13.17 -4.40
C VAL A 204 -5.22 12.46 -3.21
N ARG A 205 -4.71 11.29 -2.79
CA ARG A 205 -5.32 10.40 -1.79
C ARG A 205 -5.80 11.08 -0.51
N GLU A 206 -5.09 12.10 -0.03
CA GLU A 206 -5.41 12.82 1.20
C GLU A 206 -6.61 13.74 1.08
N SER A 207 -6.90 14.17 -0.14
CA SER A 207 -8.03 15.04 -0.48
C SER A 207 -9.28 14.28 -0.93
N LEU A 208 -9.18 12.97 -1.13
CA LEU A 208 -10.30 12.15 -1.60
C LEU A 208 -11.27 11.81 -0.47
N PRO A 209 -12.56 11.65 -0.79
CA PRO A 209 -13.48 10.89 0.05
C PRO A 209 -12.94 9.49 0.31
N ARG A 210 -13.15 8.99 1.53
CA ARG A 210 -12.45 7.79 2.01
C ARG A 210 -13.45 6.71 2.36
N ILE A 211 -13.20 5.49 1.89
CA ILE A 211 -13.83 4.29 2.44
C ILE A 211 -13.19 4.04 3.80
N VAL A 212 -14.01 4.03 4.85
CA VAL A 212 -13.54 3.85 6.23
C VAL A 212 -13.22 2.38 6.46
N GLN A 213 -12.16 2.10 7.21
CA GLN A 213 -11.68 0.73 7.42
C GLN A 213 -11.43 -0.01 6.09
N GLY A 214 -10.98 0.71 5.06
CA GLY A 214 -10.73 0.20 3.71
C GLY A 214 -9.48 -0.68 3.58
N GLY A 215 -8.93 -1.21 4.68
CA GLY A 215 -7.82 -2.16 4.68
C GLY A 215 -6.76 -1.88 5.75
N TRP A 216 -5.53 -2.28 5.45
CA TRP A 216 -4.39 -2.22 6.36
C TRP A 216 -3.12 -1.74 5.67
N HIS A 217 -2.30 -1.01 6.42
CA HIS A 217 -0.95 -0.66 6.02
C HIS A 217 0.02 -1.40 6.95
N PHE A 218 0.87 -2.26 6.39
CA PHE A 218 1.81 -3.12 7.11
C PHE A 218 3.25 -2.66 6.90
N SER A 219 3.60 -1.50 7.44
CA SER A 219 4.89 -0.86 7.15
C SER A 219 6.05 -1.46 7.96
N ASN A 220 7.26 -1.43 7.42
CA ASN A 220 8.51 -1.81 8.12
C ASN A 220 8.47 -3.21 8.75
N MET A 221 7.89 -4.18 8.04
CA MET A 221 7.77 -5.57 8.53
C MET A 221 9.03 -6.39 8.23
N GLY A 222 9.19 -7.51 8.96
CA GLY A 222 10.21 -8.52 8.64
C GLY A 222 11.55 -8.36 9.36
N GLY A 223 11.60 -7.55 10.42
CA GLY A 223 12.75 -7.47 11.34
C GLY A 223 13.72 -6.34 11.04
N VAL A 224 14.65 -6.12 11.98
CA VAL A 224 15.57 -4.95 12.01
C VAL A 224 16.32 -4.76 10.69
N GLU A 225 16.88 -5.83 10.11
CA GLU A 225 17.68 -5.73 8.88
C GLU A 225 16.84 -5.32 7.67
N LYS A 226 15.61 -5.83 7.53
CA LYS A 226 14.68 -5.43 6.46
C LYS A 226 14.25 -3.97 6.63
N VAL A 227 14.02 -3.52 7.86
CA VAL A 227 13.72 -2.12 8.16
C VAL A 227 14.88 -1.21 7.76
N ILE A 228 16.12 -1.54 8.15
CA ILE A 228 17.31 -0.77 7.76
C ILE A 228 17.46 -0.71 6.24
N ALA A 229 17.30 -1.85 5.56
CA ALA A 229 17.38 -1.91 4.09
C ALA A 229 16.32 -1.03 3.42
N LYS A 230 15.08 -1.00 3.95
CA LYS A 230 14.01 -0.13 3.48
C LYS A 230 14.33 1.34 3.71
N MET A 231 14.86 1.71 4.87
CA MET A 231 15.29 3.08 5.18
C MET A 231 16.41 3.53 4.23
N ALA A 232 17.44 2.71 4.03
CA ALA A 232 18.56 3.01 3.12
C ALA A 232 18.12 3.16 1.64
N ALA A 233 16.98 2.56 1.26
CA ALA A 233 16.46 2.62 -0.10
C ALA A 233 15.56 3.84 -0.35
N ALA A 234 15.08 4.51 0.70
CA ALA A 234 14.11 5.60 0.61
C ALA A 234 14.73 6.93 0.14
N VAL A 235 13.92 7.76 -0.53
CA VAL A 235 14.30 9.07 -1.08
C VAL A 235 14.89 10.02 -0.03
N GLU A 236 14.43 9.91 1.21
CA GLU A 236 14.78 10.82 2.31
C GLU A 236 16.13 10.50 2.97
N CYS A 237 16.71 9.32 2.76
CA CYS A 237 17.83 8.83 3.57
C CYS A 237 19.23 9.02 2.96
N VAL A 238 19.37 9.64 1.78
CA VAL A 238 20.66 9.65 1.04
C VAL A 238 21.23 11.03 0.79
N GLU A 239 21.32 11.87 1.82
CA GLU A 239 22.57 12.54 2.25
C GLU A 239 22.52 12.57 3.78
N LEU A 240 23.50 11.94 4.41
CA LEU A 240 23.61 11.88 5.87
C LEU A 240 23.81 13.30 6.42
N SER A 241 22.73 13.95 6.82
CA SER A 241 22.82 14.77 8.02
C SER A 241 23.18 13.82 9.17
N ASP A 242 24.00 14.25 10.15
CA ASP A 242 24.32 13.43 11.33
C ASP A 242 23.05 12.90 12.06
N LYS A 243 21.88 13.50 11.80
CA LYS A 243 20.60 13.12 12.38
C LYS A 243 19.96 11.88 11.75
N ASP A 244 20.29 11.53 10.51
CA ASP A 244 19.62 10.46 9.76
C ASP A 244 20.45 9.17 9.71
N ALA A 245 21.76 9.25 10.00
CA ALA A 245 22.64 8.09 10.17
C ALA A 245 22.11 7.08 11.20
N LYS A 246 21.40 7.56 12.22
CA LYS A 246 20.80 6.71 13.26
C LYS A 246 19.76 5.74 12.68
N TYR A 247 19.09 6.06 11.57
CA TYR A 247 18.10 5.18 10.95
C TYR A 247 18.73 3.97 10.25
N LEU A 248 20.06 4.02 10.05
CA LEU A 248 20.88 2.90 9.59
C LEU A 248 21.59 2.18 10.76
N ASP A 249 21.51 2.73 11.98
CA ASP A 249 22.08 2.11 13.16
C ASP A 249 21.16 0.99 13.68
N ARG A 250 21.72 -0.22 13.72
CA ARG A 250 21.00 -1.41 14.13
C ARG A 250 20.44 -1.32 15.54
N LYS A 251 21.19 -0.72 16.46
CA LYS A 251 20.76 -0.59 17.86
C LYS A 251 19.60 0.39 17.98
N PHE A 252 19.68 1.53 17.31
CA PHE A 252 18.62 2.52 17.25
C PHE A 252 17.33 1.95 16.65
N VAL A 253 17.42 1.25 15.51
CA VAL A 253 16.25 0.62 14.87
C VAL A 253 15.65 -0.45 15.77
N ALA A 254 16.47 -1.32 16.38
CA ALA A 254 16.01 -2.33 17.33
C ALA A 254 15.32 -1.70 18.55
N GLU A 255 15.86 -0.61 19.10
CA GLU A 255 15.26 0.13 20.21
C GLU A 255 13.94 0.79 19.81
N ALA A 256 13.84 1.38 18.61
CA ALA A 256 12.60 1.96 18.10
C ALA A 256 11.51 0.90 17.94
N MET A 257 11.86 -0.24 17.33
CA MET A 257 11.01 -1.41 17.18
C MET A 257 10.65 -2.05 18.53
N ALA A 258 11.52 -1.97 19.54
CA ALA A 258 11.20 -2.49 20.87
C ALA A 258 10.20 -1.59 21.62
N ASN A 259 10.19 -0.29 21.32
CA ASN A 259 9.43 0.72 22.05
C ASN A 259 8.23 1.32 21.28
N GLY A 260 7.91 0.82 20.09
CA GLY A 260 6.75 1.31 19.34
C GLY A 260 6.97 2.67 18.72
N LYS A 261 8.21 3.12 18.55
CA LYS A 261 8.49 4.46 18.02
C LYS A 261 8.47 4.43 16.50
N TYR A 262 7.68 5.32 15.89
CA TYR A 262 7.80 5.56 14.46
C TYR A 262 8.98 6.51 14.17
N PHE A 263 9.61 6.36 13.01
CA PHE A 263 10.84 7.09 12.69
C PHE A 263 10.61 8.54 12.25
N HIS A 264 9.48 8.82 11.59
CA HIS A 264 9.21 10.09 10.92
C HIS A 264 8.17 10.96 11.64
N THR A 265 7.45 10.40 12.61
CA THR A 265 6.37 11.12 13.32
C THR A 265 6.44 10.81 14.81
N PRO A 266 5.87 11.67 15.68
CA PRO A 266 5.74 11.37 17.11
C PRO A 266 4.74 10.24 17.42
N ALA A 267 4.14 9.64 16.39
CA ALA A 267 3.21 8.53 16.55
C ALA A 267 3.88 7.33 17.22
N LYS A 268 3.07 6.59 17.97
CA LYS A 268 3.48 5.35 18.62
C LYS A 268 2.61 4.19 18.19
N PHE A 269 3.23 3.03 18.06
CA PHE A 269 2.58 1.75 17.90
C PHE A 269 2.41 1.11 19.26
N VAL A 270 1.22 0.60 19.52
CA VAL A 270 0.87 -0.13 20.73
C VAL A 270 0.52 -1.57 20.39
N SER A 271 0.69 -2.46 21.36
CA SER A 271 0.25 -3.86 21.24
C SER A 271 -1.27 -3.91 21.01
N CYS A 272 -1.71 -4.80 20.14
CA CYS A 272 -3.11 -5.12 19.91
C CYS A 272 -3.29 -6.63 19.76
N ASP A 273 -4.52 -7.11 19.88
CA ASP A 273 -4.80 -8.50 19.52
C ASP A 273 -4.72 -8.65 18.00
N VAL A 274 -4.09 -9.73 17.50
CA VAL A 274 -4.00 -10.01 16.07
C VAL A 274 -5.38 -10.21 15.46
N SER A 275 -6.36 -10.70 16.22
CA SER A 275 -7.75 -10.86 15.79
C SER A 275 -8.45 -9.54 15.44
N GLU A 276 -7.89 -8.39 15.81
CA GLU A 276 -8.38 -7.08 15.34
C GLU A 276 -8.13 -6.85 13.84
N ILE A 277 -7.22 -7.62 13.24
CA ILE A 277 -6.98 -7.66 11.80
C ILE A 277 -7.90 -8.73 11.21
N THR A 278 -9.02 -8.27 10.65
CA THR A 278 -10.08 -9.13 10.08
C THR A 278 -9.74 -9.67 8.69
N LEU A 279 -8.46 -9.67 8.30
CA LEU A 279 -8.01 -10.17 7.01
C LEU A 279 -8.06 -11.72 7.00
N PRO A 280 -8.91 -12.37 6.19
CA PRO A 280 -9.18 -13.81 6.32
C PRO A 280 -7.97 -14.72 6.09
N THR A 281 -7.00 -14.28 5.31
CA THR A 281 -5.78 -15.05 4.98
C THR A 281 -4.69 -14.92 6.05
N LEU A 282 -4.81 -13.96 6.97
CA LEU A 282 -3.78 -13.68 7.96
C LEU A 282 -3.50 -14.86 8.91
N PRO A 283 -4.49 -15.63 9.43
CA PRO A 283 -4.19 -16.77 10.30
C PRO A 283 -3.32 -17.84 9.64
N ALA A 284 -3.59 -18.16 8.37
CA ALA A 284 -2.78 -19.11 7.61
C ALA A 284 -1.38 -18.55 7.34
N PHE A 285 -1.29 -17.27 7.00
CA PHE A 285 -0.03 -16.56 6.82
C PHE A 285 0.83 -16.59 8.09
N LEU A 286 0.27 -16.30 9.26
CA LEU A 286 1.00 -16.29 10.53
C LEU A 286 1.39 -17.68 11.04
N LYS A 287 0.67 -18.72 10.62
CA LYS A 287 1.11 -20.11 10.82
C LYS A 287 2.40 -20.40 10.05
N LYS A 288 2.54 -19.86 8.83
CA LYS A 288 3.73 -19.99 7.98
C LYS A 288 4.87 -19.07 8.45
N TYR A 289 4.53 -17.85 8.85
CA TYR A 289 5.49 -16.80 9.23
C TYR A 289 5.21 -16.22 10.64
N PRO A 290 5.42 -17.01 11.69
CA PRO A 290 5.10 -16.60 13.07
C PRO A 290 5.95 -15.43 13.57
N GLN A 291 7.09 -15.14 12.93
CA GLN A 291 7.99 -14.04 13.30
C GLN A 291 7.41 -12.64 13.10
N PHE A 292 6.32 -12.50 12.33
CA PHE A 292 5.66 -11.20 12.11
C PHE A 292 4.71 -10.82 13.26
N VAL A 293 4.58 -11.64 14.30
CA VAL A 293 3.89 -11.29 15.53
C VAL A 293 4.90 -11.19 16.65
N ARG A 294 4.91 -10.06 17.35
CA ARG A 294 5.71 -9.92 18.56
C ARG A 294 5.05 -10.70 19.68
N ARG A 295 5.71 -11.75 20.16
CA ARG A 295 5.29 -12.43 21.40
C ARG A 295 5.60 -11.50 22.57
N GLU A 296 4.64 -11.28 23.44
CA GLU A 296 4.88 -10.51 24.68
C GLU A 296 5.89 -11.30 25.54
N PHE A 297 7.06 -10.69 25.75
CA PHE A 297 8.14 -11.09 26.66
C PHE A 297 8.39 -12.61 26.85
N GLU A 298 9.41 -13.14 26.16
CA GLU A 298 10.48 -13.78 26.94
C GLU A 298 11.01 -12.68 27.87
N THR A 299 10.72 -12.86 29.16
CA THR A 299 11.08 -11.92 30.21
C THR A 299 12.58 -11.65 30.16
N ALA A 300 12.96 -10.38 30.30
CA ALA A 300 14.30 -9.99 30.68
C ALA A 300 14.57 -10.48 32.11
N HIS A 301 14.79 -11.78 32.28
CA HIS A 301 15.35 -12.41 33.48
C HIS A 301 16.48 -13.34 33.03
N GLY A 302 17.70 -12.81 33.12
CA GLY A 302 18.98 -13.47 32.91
C GLY A 302 20.09 -12.49 33.26
#